data_AF-B0WA54-F1
#
_entry.id   AF-B0WA54-F1
#
_cell.length_a   1.000
_cell.length_b   1.000
_cell.length_c   1.000
_cell.angle_alpha   90.00
_cell.angle_beta   90.00
_cell.angle_gamma   90.00
#
_symmetry.space_group_name_H-M   'P 1'
#
loop_
_entity.id
_entity.type
_entity.pdbx_description
1 polymer ?
#
loop_
_entity_poly.entity_id
_entity_poly.type
_entity_poly.pdbx_seq_one_letter_code
_entity_poly.pdbx_strand_id
1 'polypeptide(L)'
;MLLTTTAVFCFCYAAITAEAIITDEPGVVEGKLIFAHVVNFSPWKSNADYVLPDGSLAGSIPLVERMGAAHKRRSRENTGAGAGATPKEQQGERKLYSESELWTIYREYRARLSQCKTPEEQIDLGKRTQYDLGRWLRKRYHHLLGDLYSPDEIYVQSTDADRVITSAQVTLAGLYPPTGRDVWHPNIAWQPVPVHVLPRQVDNLLAVSRPCPAFEEKFLDYQRSEEFQRYNRTIGPALKYMAEHSKSDMSNFLSAYYLYSCLDVEQQNGFRLPNWTKQVYPEPLKTISAELFKLKTATRPLARFTVGPLLKEILTRFQQKVSRTLDPNRSVWIYSGHDITIVNLLNGLGLFQTHNPPFGACIMIELRTSPSGTPYVSVFYRDSQEEPEALYIPGCGTRCPLRRMVQFYENIIPDDWERECRNV
;
A
#
# COMPACT_ATOMS: atom_id res chain seq x y z
N MET A 1 -30.42 -10.36 -25.91
CA MET A 1 -31.15 -10.34 -24.62
C MET A 1 -30.10 -10.45 -23.52
N LEU A 2 -30.30 -9.76 -22.38
CA LEU A 2 -29.23 -9.28 -21.48
C LEU A 2 -28.11 -10.29 -21.12
N LEU A 3 -26.86 -9.78 -21.16
CA LEU A 3 -25.69 -10.29 -20.44
C LEU A 3 -25.16 -9.14 -19.56
N THR A 4 -25.27 -9.27 -18.24
CA THR A 4 -24.88 -8.24 -17.24
C THR A 4 -24.56 -8.91 -15.88
N THR A 5 -23.78 -8.24 -15.01
CA THR A 5 -23.58 -8.49 -13.54
C THR A 5 -22.96 -9.85 -13.11
N THR A 6 -22.04 -10.03 -12.15
CA THR A 6 -21.01 -9.21 -11.41
C THR A 6 -19.84 -10.20 -11.06
N ALA A 7 -19.01 -10.31 -9.99
CA ALA A 7 -18.54 -9.61 -8.75
C ALA A 7 -17.28 -10.39 -8.23
N VAL A 8 -16.48 -10.08 -7.16
CA VAL A 8 -15.97 -8.89 -6.42
C VAL A 8 -14.91 -9.43 -5.39
N PHE A 9 -13.84 -8.69 -5.03
CA PHE A 9 -12.82 -9.11 -4.01
C PHE A 9 -12.22 -7.89 -3.23
N CYS A 10 -12.05 -7.96 -1.88
CA CYS A 10 -12.25 -6.78 -1.00
C CYS A 10 -11.61 -6.77 0.45
N PHE A 11 -10.62 -5.91 0.86
CA PHE A 11 -10.10 -5.79 2.28
C PHE A 11 -9.51 -4.42 2.77
N CYS A 12 -9.88 -3.93 3.99
CA CYS A 12 -10.19 -2.51 4.41
C CYS A 12 -9.33 -1.83 5.53
N TYR A 13 -9.41 -0.49 5.76
CA TYR A 13 -8.26 0.44 5.96
C TYR A 13 -8.59 1.99 5.84
N ALA A 14 -7.93 3.02 6.48
CA ALA A 14 -7.96 4.50 6.16
C ALA A 14 -7.05 5.45 7.01
N ALA A 15 -6.66 6.66 6.55
CA ALA A 15 -5.71 7.60 7.24
C ALA A 15 -6.12 9.04 7.54
N ILE A 16 -5.46 9.67 8.54
CA ILE A 16 -5.44 11.12 8.83
C ILE A 16 -4.12 11.58 9.50
N THR A 17 -3.53 12.70 9.04
CA THR A 17 -2.12 13.13 9.23
C THR A 17 -2.02 14.57 9.78
N ALA A 18 -1.71 14.77 11.07
CA ALA A 18 -2.02 16.03 11.79
C ALA A 18 -0.85 16.99 12.09
N GLU A 19 -0.99 17.85 13.11
CA GLU A 19 0.13 18.58 13.77
C GLU A 19 -0.18 19.05 15.25
N ALA A 20 0.46 18.71 16.44
CA ALA A 20 1.52 19.49 17.22
C ALA A 20 2.24 19.12 18.57
N ILE A 21 3.51 19.65 18.69
CA ILE A 21 4.37 19.98 19.88
C ILE A 21 3.69 19.66 21.21
N ILE A 22 4.38 18.87 22.02
CA ILE A 22 4.06 18.66 23.44
C ILE A 22 5.31 18.98 24.27
N THR A 23 5.15 19.87 25.24
CA THR A 23 6.11 20.18 26.31
C THR A 23 5.99 19.14 27.43
N ASP A 24 7.09 18.85 28.14
CA ASP A 24 7.11 17.85 29.22
C ASP A 24 6.63 18.43 30.59
N GLU A 25 5.88 19.54 30.60
CA GLU A 25 5.40 20.22 31.82
C GLU A 25 3.86 20.26 31.95
N PRO A 26 3.30 20.04 33.17
CA PRO A 26 1.87 20.10 33.39
C PRO A 26 1.37 21.55 33.55
N GLY A 27 0.77 22.10 32.49
CA GLY A 27 -0.04 23.33 32.56
C GLY A 27 0.45 24.50 31.71
N VAL A 28 1.57 24.38 31.00
CA VAL A 28 2.09 25.42 30.10
C VAL A 28 2.23 24.88 28.67
N VAL A 29 1.47 25.47 27.73
CA VAL A 29 1.41 25.05 26.33
C VAL A 29 1.64 26.24 25.40
N GLU A 30 2.89 26.44 24.99
CA GLU A 30 3.21 27.11 23.71
C GLU A 30 3.32 26.01 22.64
N GLY A 31 2.24 25.79 21.89
CA GLY A 31 2.14 24.65 20.96
C GLY A 31 2.85 24.86 19.61
N LYS A 32 2.71 23.84 18.74
CA LYS A 32 2.83 23.80 17.25
C LYS A 32 3.87 22.89 16.47
N LEU A 33 3.58 21.57 16.23
CA LEU A 33 3.15 20.94 14.91
C LEU A 33 3.57 19.41 14.39
N ILE A 34 2.89 18.25 14.75
CA ILE A 34 2.96 16.70 14.57
C ILE A 34 2.12 15.84 13.47
N PHE A 35 2.65 15.06 12.47
CA PHE A 35 1.86 14.21 11.45
C PHE A 35 1.35 12.76 11.83
N ALA A 36 0.68 11.98 10.91
CA ALA A 36 0.06 10.59 11.03
C ALA A 36 -0.45 9.82 9.70
N HIS A 37 -0.04 8.60 9.26
CA HIS A 37 -0.38 7.96 7.93
C HIS A 37 -0.97 6.50 7.91
N VAL A 38 -1.95 6.15 7.05
CA VAL A 38 -2.67 4.83 6.92
C VAL A 38 -3.27 4.55 5.48
N VAL A 39 -4.19 3.59 5.22
CA VAL A 39 -4.19 2.66 4.03
C VAL A 39 -5.55 1.98 3.59
N ASN A 40 -5.91 1.65 2.30
CA ASN A 40 -6.78 0.56 1.62
C ASN A 40 -8.32 0.13 1.84
N PHE A 41 -9.03 -0.36 0.76
CA PHE A 41 -10.18 -1.37 0.65
C PHE A 41 -10.53 -1.89 -0.79
N SER A 42 -9.93 -2.95 -1.37
CA SER A 42 -10.20 -3.27 -2.81
C SER A 42 -11.70 -3.41 -3.19
N PRO A 43 -12.13 -3.05 -4.43
CA PRO A 43 -12.20 -4.09 -5.46
C PRO A 43 -11.81 -3.69 -6.90
N TRP A 44 -11.65 -4.74 -7.72
CA TRP A 44 -11.44 -4.75 -9.18
C TRP A 44 -10.09 -4.28 -9.74
N LYS A 45 -9.84 -4.73 -10.97
CA LYS A 45 -8.55 -4.85 -11.67
C LYS A 45 -7.62 -3.66 -11.52
N SER A 46 -6.44 -3.91 -10.93
CA SER A 46 -5.21 -3.29 -11.38
C SER A 46 -4.49 -4.24 -12.34
N ASN A 47 -4.28 -3.82 -13.59
CA ASN A 47 -3.07 -4.25 -14.27
C ASN A 47 -1.91 -3.69 -13.44
N ALA A 48 -1.01 -4.57 -13.02
CA ALA A 48 0.23 -4.20 -12.35
C ALA A 48 1.33 -4.87 -13.17
N ASP A 49 1.90 -4.10 -14.08
CA ASP A 49 2.87 -4.60 -15.04
C ASP A 49 4.17 -4.93 -14.32
N TYR A 50 4.56 -6.20 -14.36
CA TYR A 50 5.78 -6.71 -13.72
C TYR A 50 6.60 -7.53 -14.71
N VAL A 51 7.92 -7.37 -14.62
CA VAL A 51 8.92 -7.98 -15.50
C VAL A 51 8.89 -9.50 -15.35
N LEU A 52 8.91 -10.21 -16.49
CA LEU A 52 8.94 -11.68 -16.52
C LEU A 52 10.34 -12.22 -16.14
N PRO A 53 10.49 -13.51 -15.77
CA PRO A 53 11.77 -14.09 -15.36
C PRO A 53 12.91 -14.05 -16.41
N ASP A 54 12.60 -13.69 -17.66
CA ASP A 54 13.56 -13.48 -18.76
C ASP A 54 14.07 -12.02 -18.88
N GLY A 55 13.56 -11.11 -18.04
CA GLY A 55 13.89 -9.68 -18.08
C GLY A 55 13.07 -8.86 -19.07
N SER A 56 12.05 -9.44 -19.71
CA SER A 56 11.16 -8.69 -20.59
C SER A 56 10.11 -7.87 -19.82
N LEU A 57 9.91 -6.63 -20.24
CA LEU A 57 8.72 -5.87 -19.92
C LEU A 57 7.52 -6.50 -20.64
N ALA A 58 6.40 -6.69 -19.93
CA ALA A 58 5.15 -7.15 -20.50
C ALA A 58 4.54 -6.04 -21.38
N GLY A 59 5.05 -5.90 -22.62
CA GLY A 59 4.60 -4.91 -23.59
C GLY A 59 3.10 -5.03 -23.85
N SER A 60 2.42 -3.89 -23.93
CA SER A 60 0.98 -3.79 -24.14
C SER A 60 0.57 -4.46 -25.46
N ILE A 61 0.01 -5.67 -25.37
CA ILE A 61 -0.53 -6.40 -26.53
C ILE A 61 -1.66 -5.56 -27.14
N PRO A 62 -1.53 -5.07 -28.40
CA PRO A 62 -2.57 -4.27 -29.02
C PRO A 62 -3.81 -5.12 -29.27
N LEU A 63 -4.97 -4.66 -28.77
CA LEU A 63 -6.22 -5.39 -28.85
C LEU A 63 -6.87 -5.23 -30.24
N VAL A 64 -6.27 -5.88 -31.25
CA VAL A 64 -6.69 -5.81 -32.66
C VAL A 64 -7.23 -7.16 -33.13
N GLU A 65 -8.56 -7.30 -33.03
CA GLU A 65 -9.46 -8.11 -33.85
C GLU A 65 -8.90 -9.36 -34.60
N ARG A 66 -8.83 -10.52 -33.94
CA ARG A 66 -8.81 -11.83 -34.65
C ARG A 66 -9.67 -12.93 -33.99
N MET A 67 -10.97 -12.67 -33.84
CA MET A 67 -12.00 -13.71 -33.69
C MET A 67 -13.15 -13.49 -34.69
N GLY A 68 -12.87 -13.70 -35.99
CA GLY A 68 -13.87 -13.43 -37.04
C GLY A 68 -13.68 -14.15 -38.40
N ALA A 69 -12.71 -15.05 -38.56
CA ALA A 69 -12.40 -15.64 -39.87
C ALA A 69 -11.82 -17.08 -39.81
N ALA A 70 -12.55 -18.02 -39.21
CA ALA A 70 -12.15 -19.44 -39.16
C ALA A 70 -13.18 -20.41 -39.78
N HIS A 71 -13.97 -19.95 -40.77
CA HIS A 71 -15.00 -20.80 -41.38
C HIS A 71 -15.36 -20.49 -42.85
N LYS A 72 -14.41 -20.62 -43.78
CA LYS A 72 -14.62 -21.00 -45.20
C LYS A 72 -13.31 -21.00 -46.03
N ARG A 73 -13.12 -22.05 -46.87
CA ARG A 73 -12.17 -22.16 -48.01
C ARG A 73 -10.67 -22.23 -47.61
N ARG A 74 -9.78 -22.96 -48.33
CA ARG A 74 -9.97 -24.03 -49.33
C ARG A 74 -8.71 -24.93 -49.43
N SER A 75 -8.96 -26.20 -49.76
CA SER A 75 -8.12 -27.20 -50.45
C SER A 75 -6.85 -26.79 -51.23
N ARG A 76 -5.92 -27.77 -51.34
CA ARG A 76 -4.70 -27.86 -52.21
C ARG A 76 -3.44 -27.17 -51.68
N GLU A 77 -2.20 -27.61 -51.96
CA GLU A 77 -1.59 -28.89 -52.39
C GLU A 77 -0.08 -28.75 -52.02
N ASN A 78 0.50 -29.59 -51.16
CA ASN A 78 1.30 -30.81 -51.45
C ASN A 78 2.80 -30.58 -51.76
N THR A 79 3.64 -31.58 -51.41
CA THR A 79 5.10 -31.75 -51.64
C THR A 79 6.11 -31.07 -50.69
N GLY A 80 7.27 -31.71 -50.50
CA GLY A 80 8.44 -31.21 -49.76
C GLY A 80 8.85 -32.06 -48.54
N ALA A 81 9.87 -32.91 -48.67
CA ALA A 81 10.44 -33.70 -47.57
C ALA A 81 11.83 -33.18 -47.16
N GLY A 82 12.17 -33.28 -45.88
CA GLY A 82 13.50 -32.94 -45.35
C GLY A 82 13.64 -33.40 -43.90
N ALA A 83 14.65 -34.24 -43.61
CA ALA A 83 14.88 -34.80 -42.29
C ALA A 83 15.92 -34.00 -41.51
N GLY A 84 15.69 -33.81 -40.21
CA GLY A 84 16.63 -33.18 -39.28
C GLY A 84 16.23 -33.48 -37.85
N ALA A 85 16.88 -34.46 -37.22
CA ALA A 85 16.58 -34.89 -35.86
C ALA A 85 17.44 -34.12 -34.85
N THR A 86 16.80 -33.42 -33.91
CA THR A 86 17.42 -32.88 -32.70
C THR A 86 16.93 -33.62 -31.46
N PRO A 87 17.68 -33.65 -30.34
CA PRO A 87 17.34 -34.47 -29.18
C PRO A 87 16.02 -34.05 -28.52
N LYS A 88 15.20 -35.03 -28.11
CA LYS A 88 14.02 -34.78 -27.28
C LYS A 88 14.45 -34.45 -25.85
N GLU A 89 14.33 -33.18 -25.48
CA GLU A 89 14.32 -32.77 -24.08
C GLU A 89 13.05 -33.32 -23.40
N GLN A 90 13.19 -33.95 -22.22
CA GLN A 90 12.05 -34.55 -21.52
C GLN A 90 11.25 -33.48 -20.78
N GLN A 91 10.30 -32.84 -21.47
CA GLN A 91 9.22 -32.11 -20.81
C GLN A 91 8.39 -33.11 -19.98
N GLY A 92 8.49 -33.01 -18.65
CA GLY A 92 7.66 -33.80 -17.74
C GLY A 92 6.18 -33.45 -17.93
N GLU A 93 5.34 -34.46 -18.17
CA GLU A 93 3.92 -34.27 -18.46
C GLU A 93 3.21 -33.56 -17.29
N ARG A 94 2.76 -32.31 -17.54
CA ARG A 94 1.82 -31.65 -16.62
C ARG A 94 0.53 -32.45 -16.63
N LYS A 95 0.28 -33.20 -15.56
CA LYS A 95 -0.96 -33.97 -15.37
C LYS A 95 -2.15 -33.02 -15.38
N LEU A 96 -2.86 -32.96 -16.51
CA LEU A 96 -4.05 -32.14 -16.70
C LEU A 96 -5.17 -32.69 -15.82
N TYR A 97 -5.90 -31.77 -15.18
CA TYR A 97 -7.06 -32.11 -14.37
C TYR A 97 -8.23 -32.55 -15.25
N SER A 98 -8.90 -33.62 -14.85
CA SER A 98 -10.15 -34.03 -15.47
C SER A 98 -11.25 -32.99 -15.20
N GLU A 99 -12.24 -32.92 -16.09
CA GLU A 99 -13.35 -31.97 -15.94
C GLU A 99 -14.11 -32.18 -14.62
N SER A 100 -14.21 -33.43 -14.14
CA SER A 100 -14.82 -33.79 -12.86
C SER A 100 -14.00 -33.32 -11.65
N GLU A 101 -12.67 -33.31 -11.72
CA GLU A 101 -11.83 -32.69 -10.68
C GLU A 101 -12.01 -31.16 -10.67
N LEU A 102 -11.99 -30.52 -11.84
CA LEU A 102 -12.24 -29.07 -11.96
C LEU A 102 -13.62 -28.68 -11.43
N TRP A 103 -14.68 -29.42 -11.78
CA TRP A 103 -16.03 -29.24 -11.24
C TRP A 103 -16.13 -29.50 -9.74
N THR A 104 -15.25 -30.32 -9.16
CA THR A 104 -15.23 -30.58 -7.71
C THR A 104 -14.52 -29.45 -6.98
N ILE A 105 -13.34 -29.02 -7.46
CA ILE A 105 -12.62 -27.83 -6.99
C ILE A 105 -13.53 -26.60 -7.04
N TYR A 106 -14.22 -26.37 -8.17
CA TYR A 106 -15.16 -25.25 -8.33
C TYR A 106 -16.35 -25.31 -7.35
N ARG A 107 -16.91 -26.50 -7.11
CA ARG A 107 -18.03 -26.66 -6.15
C ARG A 107 -17.58 -26.49 -4.71
N GLU A 108 -16.42 -27.02 -4.32
CA GLU A 108 -15.86 -26.76 -2.98
C GLU A 108 -15.56 -25.28 -2.78
N TYR A 109 -14.91 -24.64 -3.75
CA TYR A 109 -14.60 -23.21 -3.72
C TYR A 109 -15.87 -22.37 -3.58
N ARG A 110 -16.90 -22.64 -4.41
CA ARG A 110 -18.16 -21.86 -4.36
C ARG A 110 -19.04 -22.20 -3.16
N ALA A 111 -18.88 -23.36 -2.54
CA ALA A 111 -19.49 -23.67 -1.24
C ALA A 111 -18.80 -22.88 -0.10
N ARG A 112 -17.47 -22.80 -0.07
CA ARG A 112 -16.74 -21.99 0.91
C ARG A 112 -17.11 -20.51 0.81
N LEU A 113 -17.19 -19.96 -0.40
CA LEU A 113 -17.66 -18.57 -0.62
C LEU A 113 -19.04 -18.27 -0.03
N SER A 114 -19.93 -19.27 0.12
CA SER A 114 -21.26 -19.11 0.74
C SER A 114 -21.27 -19.14 2.28
N GLN A 115 -20.11 -19.32 2.92
CA GLN A 115 -19.95 -19.41 4.38
C GLN A 115 -19.10 -18.27 4.97
N CYS A 116 -18.67 -17.31 4.14
CA CYS A 116 -17.93 -16.14 4.60
C CYS A 116 -18.85 -15.23 5.44
N LYS A 117 -18.27 -14.41 6.32
CA LYS A 117 -18.91 -13.11 6.62
C LYS A 117 -19.19 -12.41 5.29
N THR A 118 -20.36 -11.83 5.14
CA THR A 118 -20.71 -11.23 3.85
C THR A 118 -19.79 -10.01 3.61
N PRO A 119 -19.50 -9.64 2.35
CA PRO A 119 -18.63 -8.49 2.04
C PRO A 119 -19.05 -7.22 2.80
N GLU A 120 -20.35 -7.05 3.01
CA GLU A 120 -20.96 -5.95 3.77
C GLU A 120 -20.50 -5.92 5.24
N GLU A 121 -20.41 -7.06 5.94
CA GLU A 121 -19.96 -7.13 7.34
C GLU A 121 -18.48 -6.73 7.50
N GLN A 122 -17.65 -7.10 6.52
CA GLN A 122 -16.22 -6.80 6.50
C GLN A 122 -15.95 -5.34 6.10
N ILE A 123 -16.73 -4.81 5.16
CA ILE A 123 -16.83 -3.36 4.86
C ILE A 123 -17.18 -2.60 6.14
N ASP A 124 -18.18 -3.06 6.90
CA ASP A 124 -18.65 -2.39 8.10
C ASP A 124 -17.70 -2.47 9.30
N LEU A 125 -16.94 -3.55 9.44
CA LEU A 125 -15.81 -3.59 10.39
C LEU A 125 -14.75 -2.56 9.99
N GLY A 126 -14.39 -2.52 8.71
CA GLY A 126 -13.47 -1.53 8.17
C GLY A 126 -13.90 -0.10 8.49
N LYS A 127 -15.13 0.28 8.15
CA LYS A 127 -15.71 1.61 8.49
C LYS A 127 -15.57 1.94 9.97
N ARG A 128 -15.88 1.00 10.88
CA ARG A 128 -15.79 1.21 12.34
C ARG A 128 -14.36 1.51 12.78
N THR A 129 -13.39 0.70 12.35
CA THR A 129 -11.96 0.93 12.61
C THR A 129 -11.53 2.35 12.19
N GLN A 130 -12.07 2.85 11.08
CA GLN A 130 -11.69 4.17 10.56
C GLN A 130 -12.39 5.33 11.24
N TYR A 131 -13.67 5.17 11.58
CA TYR A 131 -14.37 6.12 12.43
C TYR A 131 -13.70 6.23 13.81
N ASP A 132 -13.30 5.10 14.41
CA ASP A 132 -12.64 5.05 15.71
C ASP A 132 -11.21 5.61 15.68
N LEU A 133 -10.46 5.38 14.60
CA LEU A 133 -9.22 6.11 14.33
C LEU A 133 -9.48 7.63 14.27
N GLY A 134 -10.51 8.08 13.56
CA GLY A 134 -10.90 9.49 13.49
C GLY A 134 -11.15 10.10 14.87
N ARG A 135 -11.89 9.39 15.73
CA ARG A 135 -12.14 9.80 17.12
C ARG A 135 -10.87 9.84 17.97
N TRP A 136 -9.98 8.85 17.82
CA TRP A 136 -8.68 8.83 18.52
C TRP A 136 -7.78 9.99 18.09
N LEU A 137 -7.74 10.30 16.79
CA LEU A 137 -7.01 11.44 16.25
C LEU A 137 -7.60 12.77 16.71
N ARG A 138 -8.94 12.91 16.78
CA ARG A 138 -9.57 14.11 17.37
C ARG A 138 -9.11 14.32 18.81
N LYS A 139 -9.05 13.23 19.61
CA LYS A 139 -8.54 13.29 20.99
C LYS A 139 -7.07 13.69 21.05
N ARG A 140 -6.20 13.11 20.21
CA ARG A 140 -4.76 13.41 20.16
C ARG A 140 -4.45 14.83 19.68
N TYR A 141 -5.29 15.38 18.79
CA TYR A 141 -5.05 16.66 18.11
C TYR A 141 -6.11 17.74 18.38
N HIS A 142 -6.78 17.67 19.52
CA HIS A 142 -7.80 18.64 19.94
C HIS A 142 -7.24 20.05 20.15
N HIS A 143 -5.96 20.20 20.50
CA HIS A 143 -5.33 21.50 20.79
C HIS A 143 -4.97 22.34 19.54
N LEU A 144 -5.45 21.92 18.35
CA LEU A 144 -4.78 22.12 17.06
C LEU A 144 -5.69 22.17 15.85
N LEU A 145 -6.75 21.38 15.94
CA LEU A 145 -7.93 21.48 15.11
C LEU A 145 -9.01 22.13 15.97
N GLY A 146 -9.57 23.25 15.53
CA GLY A 146 -10.76 23.84 16.15
C GLY A 146 -11.91 22.82 16.22
N ASP A 147 -12.89 23.05 17.08
CA ASP A 147 -14.08 22.18 17.20
C ASP A 147 -15.00 22.21 15.96
N LEU A 148 -14.67 23.08 15.00
CA LEU A 148 -15.33 23.26 13.72
C LEU A 148 -14.32 23.03 12.60
N TYR A 149 -14.76 22.57 11.43
CA TYR A 149 -13.88 22.36 10.28
C TYR A 149 -13.30 23.68 9.75
N SER A 150 -12.04 23.64 9.28
CA SER A 150 -11.36 24.75 8.63
C SER A 150 -10.39 24.27 7.53
N PRO A 151 -10.54 24.70 6.27
CA PRO A 151 -9.60 24.34 5.19
C PRO A 151 -8.21 24.97 5.38
N ASP A 152 -8.08 25.96 6.25
CA ASP A 152 -6.80 26.61 6.61
C ASP A 152 -6.13 25.94 7.81
N GLU A 153 -6.82 25.05 8.52
CA GLU A 153 -6.22 24.16 9.51
C GLU A 153 -5.90 22.79 8.90
N ILE A 154 -6.73 22.28 7.98
CA ILE A 154 -6.61 20.89 7.49
C ILE A 154 -6.74 20.76 5.97
N TYR A 155 -5.82 19.99 5.39
CA TYR A 155 -5.78 19.49 4.02
C TYR A 155 -5.92 17.96 4.02
N VAL A 156 -6.47 17.41 2.93
CA VAL A 156 -6.71 15.97 2.82
C VAL A 156 -6.40 15.45 1.44
N GLN A 157 -5.56 14.43 1.35
CA GLN A 157 -5.24 13.73 0.10
C GLN A 157 -5.43 12.22 0.25
N SER A 158 -5.85 11.61 -0.85
CA SER A 158 -5.97 10.17 -1.03
C SER A 158 -5.31 9.78 -2.36
N THR A 159 -4.81 8.56 -2.44
CA THR A 159 -4.58 7.95 -3.77
C THR A 159 -5.90 7.78 -4.53
N ASP A 160 -5.81 7.74 -5.85
CA ASP A 160 -6.92 7.44 -6.76
C ASP A 160 -7.36 5.96 -6.69
N ALA A 161 -8.19 5.68 -5.69
CA ALA A 161 -9.01 4.48 -5.58
C ALA A 161 -10.14 4.76 -4.55
N ASP A 162 -11.40 4.48 -4.92
CA ASP A 162 -12.63 4.69 -4.14
C ASP A 162 -12.44 4.36 -2.65
N ARG A 163 -11.75 3.25 -2.45
CA ARG A 163 -11.41 2.60 -1.20
C ARG A 163 -10.48 3.31 -0.23
N VAL A 164 -9.74 4.28 -0.71
CA VAL A 164 -8.82 5.10 0.09
C VAL A 164 -9.49 6.45 0.39
N ILE A 165 -10.38 6.86 -0.52
CA ILE A 165 -11.23 8.06 -0.49
C ILE A 165 -12.39 7.89 0.50
N THR A 166 -13.27 6.88 0.33
CA THR A 166 -14.36 6.52 1.27
C THR A 166 -13.83 6.35 2.68
N SER A 167 -12.68 5.70 2.75
CA SER A 167 -11.90 5.47 3.95
C SER A 167 -11.49 6.77 4.64
N ALA A 168 -10.85 7.71 3.92
CA ALA A 168 -10.55 9.03 4.47
C ALA A 168 -11.82 9.79 4.90
N GLN A 169 -12.91 9.70 4.14
CA GLN A 169 -14.21 10.31 4.49
C GLN A 169 -14.79 9.75 5.81
N VAL A 170 -14.62 8.46 6.09
CA VAL A 170 -15.09 7.83 7.34
C VAL A 170 -14.19 8.20 8.52
N THR A 171 -12.87 8.29 8.34
CA THR A 171 -11.97 8.84 9.37
C THR A 171 -12.28 10.31 9.65
N LEU A 172 -12.62 11.10 8.62
CA LEU A 172 -13.05 12.49 8.76
C LEU A 172 -14.39 12.63 9.49
N ALA A 173 -15.33 11.71 9.27
CA ALA A 173 -16.58 11.67 10.04
C ALA A 173 -16.35 11.43 11.54
N GLY A 174 -15.31 10.66 11.90
CA GLY A 174 -14.87 10.48 13.29
C GLY A 174 -14.04 11.65 13.84
N LEU A 175 -13.34 12.39 12.97
CA LEU A 175 -12.52 13.55 13.32
C LEU A 175 -13.37 14.82 13.54
N TYR A 176 -14.36 15.05 12.68
CA TYR A 176 -15.22 16.24 12.66
C TYR A 176 -16.72 15.88 12.68
N PRO A 177 -17.25 15.34 13.79
CA PRO A 177 -18.69 15.32 13.99
C PRO A 177 -19.21 16.78 13.96
N PRO A 178 -20.28 17.09 13.20
CA PRO A 178 -20.74 18.47 13.05
C PRO A 178 -21.27 19.02 14.37
N THR A 179 -20.84 20.23 14.74
CA THR A 179 -21.33 20.98 15.90
C THR A 179 -21.58 22.44 15.52
N GLY A 180 -22.44 23.14 16.27
CA GLY A 180 -22.72 24.56 16.05
C GLY A 180 -23.12 24.87 14.60
N ARG A 181 -22.33 25.71 13.92
CA ARG A 181 -22.56 26.13 12.52
C ARG A 181 -22.35 25.02 11.48
N ASP A 182 -21.60 23.96 11.82
CA ASP A 182 -21.27 22.87 10.89
C ASP A 182 -22.45 21.87 10.77
N VAL A 183 -23.49 22.00 11.61
CA VAL A 183 -24.73 21.21 11.54
C VAL A 183 -25.62 21.74 10.41
N TRP A 184 -25.28 21.36 9.18
CA TRP A 184 -26.01 21.77 7.97
C TRP A 184 -27.39 21.10 7.80
N HIS A 185 -27.67 19.99 8.50
CA HIS A 185 -28.95 19.28 8.44
C HIS A 185 -29.26 18.54 9.75
N PRO A 186 -30.47 18.67 10.33
CA PRO A 186 -30.77 18.23 11.70
C PRO A 186 -30.69 16.70 11.91
N ASN A 187 -30.94 15.91 10.85
CA ASN A 187 -30.94 14.45 10.93
C ASN A 187 -29.66 13.79 10.39
N ILE A 188 -28.60 14.56 10.10
CA ILE A 188 -27.33 14.05 9.54
C ILE A 188 -26.17 14.48 10.43
N ALA A 189 -25.67 13.55 11.26
CA ALA A 189 -24.50 13.74 12.12
C ALA A 189 -23.17 13.57 11.36
N TRP A 190 -23.05 14.21 10.20
CA TRP A 190 -21.87 14.20 9.32
C TRP A 190 -21.74 15.55 8.60
N GLN A 191 -20.52 16.01 8.31
CA GLN A 191 -20.28 17.19 7.47
C GLN A 191 -19.31 16.87 6.31
N PRO A 192 -19.45 17.54 5.14
CA PRO A 192 -18.57 17.35 4.01
C PRO A 192 -17.20 17.99 4.24
N VAL A 193 -16.18 17.16 4.46
CA VAL A 193 -14.77 17.57 4.39
C VAL A 193 -14.18 17.13 3.03
N PRO A 194 -13.55 18.03 2.25
CA PRO A 194 -12.92 17.68 0.98
C PRO A 194 -11.85 16.59 1.11
N VAL A 195 -11.77 15.70 0.12
CA VAL A 195 -10.67 14.74 -0.06
C VAL A 195 -10.09 14.96 -1.45
N HIS A 196 -8.86 15.47 -1.53
CA HIS A 196 -8.15 15.67 -2.79
C HIS A 196 -7.54 14.35 -3.28
N VAL A 197 -7.39 14.22 -4.61
CA VAL A 197 -6.94 12.99 -5.27
C VAL A 197 -6.03 13.36 -6.44
N LEU A 198 -4.93 12.63 -6.61
CA LEU A 198 -4.12 12.66 -7.83
C LEU A 198 -4.40 11.39 -8.66
N PRO A 199 -4.76 11.50 -9.95
CA PRO A 199 -5.00 10.33 -10.79
C PRO A 199 -3.80 9.38 -10.80
N ARG A 200 -4.06 8.08 -10.73
CA ARG A 200 -3.03 7.07 -10.42
C ARG A 200 -1.80 7.10 -11.34
N GLN A 201 -1.97 7.48 -12.60
CA GLN A 201 -0.91 7.53 -13.62
C GLN A 201 0.05 8.73 -13.46
N VAL A 202 -0.32 9.74 -12.66
CA VAL A 202 0.52 10.91 -12.35
C VAL A 202 0.93 10.98 -10.88
N ASP A 203 0.37 10.13 -10.01
CA ASP A 203 0.74 10.04 -8.59
C ASP A 203 2.15 9.42 -8.40
N ASN A 204 3.11 10.29 -8.10
CA ASN A 204 4.47 9.97 -7.64
C ASN A 204 4.68 10.22 -6.14
N LEU A 205 3.59 10.41 -5.36
CA LEU A 205 3.63 10.82 -3.96
C LEU A 205 3.14 9.71 -3.01
N LEU A 206 2.00 9.08 -3.32
CA LEU A 206 1.30 8.15 -2.42
C LEU A 206 1.12 6.76 -3.03
N ALA A 207 0.62 6.67 -4.27
CA ALA A 207 0.51 5.41 -5.01
C ALA A 207 1.84 4.98 -5.65
N VAL A 208 2.72 5.95 -5.96
CA VAL A 208 4.01 5.76 -6.63
C VAL A 208 3.85 4.89 -7.89
N SER A 209 2.99 5.36 -8.79
CA SER A 209 2.61 4.69 -10.05
C SER A 209 2.71 5.56 -11.29
N ARG A 210 3.20 6.80 -11.16
CA ARG A 210 3.79 7.54 -12.28
C ARG A 210 5.02 6.77 -12.81
N PRO A 211 5.11 6.44 -14.12
CA PRO A 211 6.23 5.67 -14.68
C PRO A 211 7.59 6.31 -14.43
N CYS A 212 8.64 5.51 -14.27
CA CYS A 212 9.95 6.05 -13.91
C CYS A 212 11.16 5.19 -14.33
N PRO A 213 11.76 5.46 -15.50
CA PRO A 213 12.90 4.72 -16.03
C PRO A 213 14.09 4.56 -15.06
N ALA A 214 14.47 5.62 -14.33
CA ALA A 214 15.58 5.55 -13.37
C ALA A 214 15.27 4.68 -12.13
N PHE A 215 13.99 4.54 -11.75
CA PHE A 215 13.56 3.57 -10.74
C PHE A 215 13.60 2.15 -11.30
N GLU A 216 13.08 1.94 -12.52
CA GLU A 216 12.98 0.63 -13.18
C GLU A 216 14.38 0.01 -13.39
N GLU A 217 15.34 0.79 -13.87
CA GLU A 217 16.74 0.40 -14.04
C GLU A 217 17.39 0.01 -12.70
N LYS A 218 17.24 0.85 -11.66
CA LYS A 218 17.77 0.58 -10.31
C LYS A 218 17.05 -0.57 -9.60
N PHE A 219 15.82 -0.91 -10.01
CA PHE A 219 15.10 -2.08 -9.53
C PHE A 219 15.62 -3.37 -10.17
N LEU A 220 15.90 -3.35 -11.48
CA LEU A 220 16.57 -4.45 -12.17
C LEU A 220 17.96 -4.72 -11.58
N ASP A 221 18.72 -3.68 -11.23
CA ASP A 221 20.02 -3.82 -10.54
C ASP A 221 19.86 -4.45 -9.15
N TYR A 222 18.85 -4.05 -8.37
CA TYR A 222 18.56 -4.70 -7.09
C TYR A 222 18.14 -6.17 -7.27
N GLN A 223 17.33 -6.50 -8.29
CA GLN A 223 16.97 -7.89 -8.60
C GLN A 223 18.17 -8.75 -9.04
N ARG A 224 19.22 -8.14 -9.60
CA ARG A 224 20.50 -8.82 -9.93
C ARG A 224 21.43 -9.00 -8.72
N SER A 225 21.19 -8.28 -7.62
CA SER A 225 22.07 -8.28 -6.44
C SER A 225 22.15 -9.65 -5.76
N GLU A 226 23.28 -9.95 -5.11
CA GLU A 226 23.43 -11.19 -4.33
C GLU A 226 22.39 -11.27 -3.19
N GLU A 227 22.03 -10.14 -2.59
CA GLU A 227 21.03 -10.06 -1.52
C GLU A 227 19.66 -10.59 -1.97
N PHE A 228 19.11 -10.02 -3.05
CA PHE A 228 17.84 -10.44 -3.62
C PHE A 228 17.90 -11.89 -4.14
N GLN A 229 18.98 -12.24 -4.85
CA GLN A 229 19.16 -13.60 -5.38
C GLN A 229 19.31 -14.65 -4.29
N ARG A 230 19.94 -14.32 -3.16
CA ARG A 230 20.01 -15.16 -1.96
C ARG A 230 18.63 -15.35 -1.33
N TYR A 231 17.86 -14.29 -1.14
CA TYR A 231 16.49 -14.39 -0.61
C TYR A 231 15.58 -15.22 -1.53
N ASN A 232 15.65 -14.98 -2.85
CA ASN A 232 14.89 -15.72 -3.85
C ASN A 232 15.20 -17.24 -3.81
N ARG A 233 16.48 -17.63 -3.67
CA ARG A 233 16.87 -19.03 -3.46
C ARG A 233 16.29 -19.62 -2.17
N THR A 234 16.21 -18.87 -1.08
CA THR A 234 15.62 -19.31 0.18
C THR A 234 14.11 -19.57 0.07
N ILE A 235 13.36 -18.72 -0.65
CA ILE A 235 11.89 -18.85 -0.76
C ILE A 235 11.43 -19.77 -1.88
N GLY A 236 12.27 -20.04 -2.88
CA GLY A 236 11.97 -20.87 -4.05
C GLY A 236 11.29 -22.23 -3.74
N PRO A 237 11.75 -23.01 -2.74
CA PRO A 237 11.09 -24.26 -2.34
C PRO A 237 9.64 -24.06 -1.87
N ALA A 238 9.37 -22.99 -1.12
CA ALA A 238 8.01 -22.67 -0.65
C ALA A 238 7.13 -22.18 -1.81
N LEU A 239 7.64 -21.31 -2.69
CA LEU A 239 6.93 -20.89 -3.91
C LEU A 239 6.54 -22.11 -4.78
N LYS A 240 7.49 -23.03 -4.99
CA LYS A 240 7.24 -24.28 -5.73
C LYS A 240 6.16 -25.13 -5.07
N TYR A 241 6.25 -25.37 -3.75
CA TYR A 241 5.23 -26.12 -3.01
C TYR A 241 3.84 -25.49 -3.16
N MET A 242 3.74 -24.16 -3.06
CA MET A 242 2.48 -23.44 -3.22
C MET A 242 1.93 -23.51 -4.64
N ALA A 243 2.75 -23.43 -5.69
CA ALA A 243 2.30 -23.62 -7.07
C ALA A 243 1.76 -25.05 -7.28
N GLU A 244 2.50 -26.05 -6.77
CA GLU A 244 2.13 -27.47 -6.88
C GLU A 244 0.81 -27.80 -6.17
N HIS A 245 0.44 -27.09 -5.10
CA HIS A 245 -0.80 -27.36 -4.35
C HIS A 245 -1.97 -26.44 -4.70
N SER A 246 -1.73 -25.14 -4.92
CA SER A 246 -2.78 -24.17 -5.29
C SER A 246 -3.23 -24.28 -6.75
N LYS A 247 -2.36 -24.77 -7.64
CA LYS A 247 -2.50 -24.76 -9.10
C LYS A 247 -2.51 -23.36 -9.73
N SER A 248 -2.22 -22.33 -8.94
CA SER A 248 -1.92 -20.97 -9.40
C SER A 248 -0.45 -20.81 -9.77
N ASP A 249 -0.12 -19.78 -10.55
CA ASP A 249 1.26 -19.36 -10.71
C ASP A 249 1.78 -18.66 -9.44
N MET A 250 2.89 -19.15 -8.90
CA MET A 250 3.60 -18.58 -7.74
C MET A 250 5.02 -18.12 -8.13
N SER A 251 5.24 -17.75 -9.40
CA SER A 251 6.50 -17.24 -9.93
C SER A 251 7.07 -15.99 -9.22
N ASN A 252 6.24 -15.30 -8.45
CA ASN A 252 6.53 -13.96 -7.94
C ASN A 252 5.93 -13.68 -6.55
N PHE A 253 6.45 -12.65 -5.90
CA PHE A 253 6.04 -12.20 -4.56
C PHE A 253 4.57 -11.74 -4.48
N LEU A 254 3.99 -11.20 -5.55
CA LEU A 254 2.61 -10.71 -5.57
C LEU A 254 1.60 -11.87 -5.51
N SER A 255 1.88 -12.98 -6.19
CA SER A 255 1.11 -14.23 -6.05
C SER A 255 1.16 -14.77 -4.62
N ALA A 256 2.32 -14.68 -3.95
CA ALA A 256 2.46 -15.07 -2.54
C ALA A 256 1.65 -14.16 -1.61
N TYR A 257 1.69 -12.84 -1.80
CA TYR A 257 0.83 -11.89 -1.08
C TYR A 257 -0.67 -12.21 -1.24
N TYR A 258 -1.16 -12.41 -2.47
CA TYR A 258 -2.58 -12.73 -2.68
C TYR A 258 -2.99 -14.06 -2.04
N LEU A 259 -2.12 -15.08 -2.06
CA LEU A 259 -2.38 -16.34 -1.36
C LEU A 259 -2.36 -16.14 0.16
N TYR A 260 -1.45 -15.34 0.70
CA TYR A 260 -1.44 -14.98 2.14
C TYR A 260 -2.77 -14.32 2.53
N SER A 261 -3.16 -13.23 1.86
CA SER A 261 -4.38 -12.48 2.17
C SER A 261 -5.62 -13.36 2.08
N CYS A 262 -5.71 -14.26 1.09
CA CYS A 262 -6.85 -15.17 0.94
C CYS A 262 -6.95 -16.16 2.13
N LEU A 263 -5.84 -16.80 2.51
CA LEU A 263 -5.81 -17.77 3.61
C LEU A 263 -5.98 -17.13 4.98
N ASP A 264 -5.43 -15.92 5.18
CA ASP A 264 -5.57 -15.17 6.42
C ASP A 264 -7.02 -14.74 6.64
N VAL A 265 -7.68 -14.27 5.57
CA VAL A 265 -9.12 -13.97 5.56
C VAL A 265 -9.96 -15.21 5.83
N GLU A 266 -9.68 -16.35 5.16
CA GLU A 266 -10.38 -17.61 5.46
C GLU A 266 -10.25 -17.94 6.96
N GLN A 267 -9.04 -17.92 7.54
CA GLN A 267 -8.87 -18.24 8.96
C GLN A 267 -9.54 -17.23 9.90
N GLN A 268 -9.43 -15.92 9.64
CA GLN A 268 -10.09 -14.87 10.45
C GLN A 268 -11.63 -14.97 10.43
N ASN A 269 -12.22 -15.60 9.41
CA ASN A 269 -13.66 -15.84 9.31
C ASN A 269 -14.05 -17.26 9.77
N GLY A 270 -13.15 -17.99 10.43
CA GLY A 270 -13.43 -19.30 11.05
C GLY A 270 -13.37 -20.49 10.09
N PHE A 271 -12.89 -20.32 8.87
CA PHE A 271 -12.78 -21.42 7.91
C PHE A 271 -11.70 -22.42 8.28
N ARG A 272 -11.98 -23.69 7.97
CA ARG A 272 -10.96 -24.73 7.93
C ARG A 272 -10.17 -24.64 6.62
N LEU A 273 -8.96 -24.11 6.70
CA LEU A 273 -8.02 -24.07 5.57
C LEU A 273 -7.70 -25.49 5.03
N PRO A 274 -7.36 -25.64 3.74
CA PRO A 274 -6.92 -26.91 3.16
C PRO A 274 -5.73 -27.52 3.92
N ASN A 275 -5.68 -28.85 4.08
CA ASN A 275 -4.61 -29.50 4.84
C ASN A 275 -3.18 -29.20 4.31
N TRP A 276 -3.01 -28.83 3.04
CA TRP A 276 -1.70 -28.48 2.48
C TRP A 276 -1.16 -27.13 2.97
N THR A 277 -2.04 -26.18 3.34
CA THR A 277 -1.58 -24.84 3.75
C THR A 277 -0.79 -24.88 5.06
N LYS A 278 -0.94 -25.93 5.86
CA LYS A 278 -0.20 -26.16 7.12
C LYS A 278 1.33 -26.19 6.98
N GLN A 279 1.87 -26.38 5.78
CA GLN A 279 3.31 -26.32 5.53
C GLN A 279 3.82 -24.91 5.18
N VAL A 280 2.92 -23.94 4.95
CA VAL A 280 3.27 -22.60 4.45
C VAL A 280 2.53 -21.44 5.11
N TYR A 281 1.40 -21.66 5.77
CA TYR A 281 0.59 -20.66 6.44
C TYR A 281 0.53 -20.97 7.95
N PRO A 282 0.75 -19.98 8.84
CA PRO A 282 1.04 -18.58 8.52
C PRO A 282 2.44 -18.37 7.92
N GLU A 283 3.44 -19.17 8.31
CA GLU A 283 4.83 -19.01 7.85
C GLU A 283 5.30 -20.16 6.94
N PRO A 284 6.17 -19.89 5.93
CA PRO A 284 6.84 -18.61 5.67
C PRO A 284 6.03 -17.62 4.82
N LEU A 285 4.78 -17.95 4.45
CA LEU A 285 3.98 -17.15 3.51
C LEU A 285 3.72 -15.72 3.99
N LYS A 286 3.47 -15.51 5.29
CA LYS A 286 3.34 -14.20 5.93
C LYS A 286 4.62 -13.37 5.85
N THR A 287 5.78 -13.99 6.07
CA THR A 287 7.10 -13.34 5.87
C THR A 287 7.33 -12.97 4.39
N ILE A 288 7.02 -13.85 3.44
CA ILE A 288 7.15 -13.58 2.00
C ILE A 288 6.22 -12.41 1.58
N SER A 289 5.00 -12.40 2.12
CA SER A 289 4.01 -11.32 1.96
C SER A 289 4.52 -9.98 2.50
N ALA A 290 5.18 -9.97 3.66
CA ALA A 290 5.75 -8.75 4.25
C ALA A 290 6.96 -8.20 3.45
N GLU A 291 7.83 -9.08 2.94
CA GLU A 291 9.02 -8.68 2.17
C GLU A 291 8.68 -8.09 0.79
N LEU A 292 7.56 -8.49 0.16
CA LEU A 292 7.04 -7.85 -1.07
C LEU A 292 6.99 -6.33 -0.94
N PHE A 293 6.46 -5.84 0.19
CA PHE A 293 6.22 -4.42 0.40
C PHE A 293 7.51 -3.60 0.53
N LYS A 294 8.61 -4.23 0.98
CA LYS A 294 9.93 -3.58 1.13
C LYS A 294 10.65 -3.42 -0.20
N LEU A 295 10.29 -4.17 -1.25
CA LEU A 295 11.04 -4.21 -2.52
C LEU A 295 11.18 -2.83 -3.19
N LYS A 296 10.17 -1.95 -3.13
CA LYS A 296 10.25 -0.58 -3.69
C LYS A 296 11.17 0.37 -2.91
N THR A 297 11.66 -0.02 -1.73
CA THR A 297 12.53 0.81 -0.86
C THR A 297 13.75 0.06 -0.30
N ALA A 298 14.04 -1.15 -0.81
CA ALA A 298 15.10 -2.01 -0.30
C ALA A 298 16.51 -1.39 -0.39
N THR A 299 16.72 -0.42 -1.29
CA THR A 299 17.97 0.35 -1.41
C THR A 299 17.67 1.86 -1.36
N ARG A 300 18.64 2.67 -0.92
CA ARG A 300 18.47 4.14 -0.87
C ARG A 300 18.15 4.77 -2.25
N PRO A 301 18.71 4.32 -3.40
CA PRO A 301 18.23 4.72 -4.73
C PRO A 301 16.75 4.42 -5.00
N LEU A 302 16.26 3.23 -4.64
CA LEU A 302 14.85 2.88 -4.79
C LEU A 302 13.94 3.72 -3.88
N ALA A 303 14.40 4.01 -2.65
CA ALA A 303 13.71 4.91 -1.73
C ALA A 303 13.68 6.37 -2.25
N ARG A 304 14.71 6.84 -2.94
CA ARG A 304 14.77 8.20 -3.51
C ARG A 304 13.64 8.47 -4.51
N PHE A 305 13.32 7.49 -5.36
CA PHE A 305 12.23 7.61 -6.32
C PHE A 305 10.85 7.22 -5.75
N THR A 306 10.80 6.41 -4.69
CA THR A 306 9.53 5.94 -4.09
C THR A 306 8.99 6.83 -2.98
N VAL A 307 9.77 7.13 -1.94
CA VAL A 307 9.32 7.89 -0.76
C VAL A 307 9.94 9.27 -0.64
N GLY A 308 11.01 9.51 -1.40
CA GLY A 308 11.67 10.81 -1.48
C GLY A 308 10.73 11.99 -1.75
N PRO A 309 9.78 11.92 -2.71
CA PRO A 309 8.81 12.99 -2.95
C PRO A 309 7.97 13.33 -1.71
N LEU A 310 7.42 12.32 -1.04
CA LEU A 310 6.59 12.49 0.16
C LEU A 310 7.40 13.02 1.34
N LEU A 311 8.60 12.48 1.56
CA LEU A 311 9.48 12.96 2.62
C LEU A 311 9.95 14.40 2.36
N LYS A 312 10.21 14.76 1.09
CA LYS A 312 10.50 16.14 0.69
C LYS A 312 9.35 17.06 1.03
N GLU A 313 8.12 16.69 0.69
CA GLU A 313 6.92 17.50 0.93
C GLU A 313 6.70 17.73 2.45
N ILE A 314 6.82 16.68 3.25
CA ILE A 314 6.75 16.70 4.72
C ILE A 314 7.83 17.62 5.33
N LEU A 315 9.11 17.39 5.01
CA LEU A 315 10.20 18.15 5.61
C LEU A 315 10.27 19.61 5.10
N THR A 316 9.88 19.86 3.85
CA THR A 316 9.74 21.23 3.30
C THR A 316 8.67 22.00 4.06
N ARG A 317 7.52 21.38 4.34
CA ARG A 317 6.46 21.99 5.15
C ARG A 317 6.93 22.30 6.56
N PHE A 318 7.61 21.37 7.24
CA PHE A 318 8.23 21.64 8.54
C PHE A 318 9.21 22.82 8.51
N GLN A 319 10.06 22.93 7.49
CA GLN A 319 10.98 24.05 7.36
C GLN A 319 10.23 25.37 7.17
N GLN A 320 9.26 25.40 6.25
CA GLN A 320 8.36 26.56 6.02
C GLN A 320 7.57 26.93 7.27
N LYS A 321 7.24 25.95 8.12
CA LYS A 321 6.54 26.13 9.39
C LYS A 321 7.39 26.88 10.40
N VAL A 322 8.61 26.40 10.62
CA VAL A 322 9.58 27.01 11.54
C VAL A 322 9.96 28.42 11.07
N SER A 323 10.10 28.65 9.75
CA SER A 323 10.37 29.99 9.20
C SER A 323 9.13 30.90 9.12
N ARG A 324 7.93 30.42 9.47
CA ARG A 324 6.66 31.15 9.37
C ARG A 324 6.31 31.61 7.94
N THR A 325 6.77 30.87 6.93
CA THR A 325 6.54 31.14 5.50
C THR A 325 5.58 30.13 4.85
N LEU A 326 4.95 29.26 5.63
CA LEU A 326 3.96 28.31 5.15
C LEU A 326 2.61 29.01 4.91
N ASP A 327 2.07 28.89 3.70
CA ASP A 327 0.77 29.43 3.31
C ASP A 327 -0.10 28.38 2.56
N PRO A 328 -1.40 28.22 2.91
CA PRO A 328 -1.98 28.62 4.19
C PRO A 328 -1.31 27.89 5.35
N ASN A 329 -1.35 28.47 6.55
CA ASN A 329 -0.56 28.07 7.72
C ASN A 329 -1.12 26.81 8.44
N ARG A 330 -1.49 25.78 7.66
CA ARG A 330 -2.20 24.55 8.07
C ARG A 330 -1.58 23.78 9.19
N SER A 331 -2.42 23.15 9.99
CA SER A 331 -2.05 22.18 11.02
C SER A 331 -2.12 20.73 10.55
N VAL A 332 -2.78 20.35 9.47
CA VAL A 332 -3.06 18.92 9.20
C VAL A 332 -3.03 18.69 7.69
N TRP A 333 -2.33 17.66 7.21
CA TRP A 333 -2.25 17.28 5.79
C TRP A 333 -2.38 15.78 5.64
N ILE A 334 -3.62 15.32 5.74
CA ILE A 334 -3.98 13.90 5.65
C ILE A 334 -3.43 13.29 4.35
N TYR A 335 -2.78 12.13 4.43
CA TYR A 335 -2.53 11.28 3.28
C TYR A 335 -3.00 9.84 3.55
N SER A 336 -4.08 9.46 2.89
CA SER A 336 -4.62 8.09 2.85
C SER A 336 -4.01 7.33 1.67
N GLY A 337 -3.50 6.12 1.90
CA GLY A 337 -2.66 5.38 0.93
C GLY A 337 -2.86 3.86 0.89
N HIS A 338 -1.75 3.11 0.84
CA HIS A 338 -1.71 1.63 0.71
C HIS A 338 -0.76 1.01 1.74
N ASP A 339 -0.87 -0.29 1.99
CA ASP A 339 -0.02 -1.07 2.92
C ASP A 339 1.46 -0.92 2.54
N ILE A 340 1.73 -1.07 1.25
CA ILE A 340 3.00 -0.74 0.62
C ILE A 340 3.45 0.73 0.82
N THR A 341 2.55 1.70 1.03
CA THR A 341 2.91 3.09 1.39
C THR A 341 3.43 3.18 2.83
N ILE A 342 2.78 2.52 3.81
CA ILE A 342 3.28 2.42 5.20
C ILE A 342 4.68 1.79 5.19
N VAL A 343 4.79 0.60 4.58
CA VAL A 343 6.03 -0.17 4.60
C VAL A 343 7.13 0.62 3.91
N ASN A 344 6.89 1.19 2.73
CA ASN A 344 7.90 1.99 2.05
C ASN A 344 8.36 3.18 2.88
N LEU A 345 7.45 3.92 3.52
CA LEU A 345 7.81 5.09 4.31
C LEU A 345 8.68 4.70 5.51
N LEU A 346 8.28 3.68 6.27
CA LEU A 346 9.08 3.18 7.40
C LEU A 346 10.40 2.53 6.93
N ASN A 347 10.40 1.75 5.85
CA ASN A 347 11.57 1.00 5.38
C ASN A 347 12.61 1.93 4.74
N GLY A 348 12.18 2.91 3.93
CA GLY A 348 13.04 3.97 3.40
C GLY A 348 13.62 4.89 4.48
N LEU A 349 12.92 5.07 5.61
CA LEU A 349 13.44 5.75 6.80
C LEU A 349 14.34 4.85 7.67
N GLY A 350 14.43 3.54 7.43
CA GLY A 350 15.19 2.59 8.25
C GLY A 350 14.53 2.23 9.59
N LEU A 351 13.20 2.37 9.68
CA LEU A 351 12.37 2.18 10.87
C LEU A 351 11.51 0.91 10.83
N PHE A 352 11.43 0.23 9.68
CA PHE A 352 10.48 -0.87 9.49
C PHE A 352 11.01 -2.20 10.02
N GLN A 353 10.28 -2.77 10.98
CA GLN A 353 10.39 -4.19 11.34
C GLN A 353 9.49 -5.00 10.38
N THR A 354 10.00 -6.08 9.77
CA THR A 354 9.23 -6.87 8.78
C THR A 354 7.95 -7.43 9.39
N HIS A 355 6.79 -6.91 8.97
CA HIS A 355 5.46 -7.45 9.25
C HIS A 355 4.49 -7.09 8.11
N ASN A 356 3.24 -7.55 8.19
CA ASN A 356 2.17 -7.06 7.31
C ASN A 356 1.38 -6.01 8.12
N PRO A 357 1.28 -4.73 7.70
CA PRO A 357 0.53 -3.72 8.45
C PRO A 357 -0.92 -4.14 8.68
N PRO A 358 -1.46 -4.05 9.92
CA PRO A 358 -2.84 -4.39 10.23
C PRO A 358 -3.83 -3.26 9.96
N PHE A 359 -5.13 -3.60 9.97
CA PHE A 359 -6.22 -2.67 9.66
C PHE A 359 -6.27 -1.48 10.64
N GLY A 360 -6.07 -0.26 10.12
CA GLY A 360 -6.01 1.00 10.90
C GLY A 360 -4.60 1.43 11.34
N ALA A 361 -3.54 0.76 10.89
CA ALA A 361 -2.17 1.06 11.30
C ALA A 361 -1.66 2.46 10.86
N CYS A 362 -1.08 3.24 11.77
CA CYS A 362 -0.78 4.67 11.60
C CYS A 362 0.68 5.06 11.83
N ILE A 363 1.33 5.79 10.90
CA ILE A 363 2.68 6.36 11.08
C ILE A 363 2.64 7.86 11.38
N MET A 364 2.93 8.27 12.61
CA MET A 364 3.09 9.69 12.97
C MET A 364 4.50 10.20 12.65
N ILE A 365 4.64 11.41 12.10
CA ILE A 365 5.94 12.03 11.76
C ILE A 365 5.91 13.49 12.26
N GLU A 366 6.62 13.80 13.31
CA GLU A 366 6.10 14.73 14.30
C GLU A 366 6.98 15.96 14.52
N LEU A 367 6.71 17.14 13.92
CA LEU A 367 7.45 18.35 14.30
C LEU A 367 7.00 18.84 15.69
N ARG A 368 8.00 18.96 16.55
CA ARG A 368 7.92 19.21 17.98
C ARG A 368 9.06 20.15 18.36
N THR A 369 9.03 20.70 19.57
CA THR A 369 9.98 21.72 20.01
C THR A 369 10.31 21.45 21.46
N SER A 370 11.59 21.57 21.82
CA SER A 370 12.04 21.42 23.19
C SER A 370 11.59 22.61 24.07
N PRO A 371 11.60 22.49 25.41
CA PRO A 371 11.50 23.65 26.30
C PRO A 371 12.56 24.75 26.02
N SER A 372 13.65 24.41 25.34
CA SER A 372 14.68 25.33 24.84
C SER A 372 14.42 25.89 23.43
N GLY A 373 13.20 25.81 22.91
CA GLY A 373 12.80 26.40 21.62
C GLY A 373 13.39 25.70 20.38
N THR A 374 14.01 24.52 20.51
CA THR A 374 14.68 23.83 19.39
C THR A 374 13.74 22.84 18.68
N PRO A 375 13.51 22.99 17.35
CA PRO A 375 12.62 22.10 16.60
C PRO A 375 13.24 20.71 16.34
N TYR A 376 12.46 19.66 16.59
CA TYR A 376 12.79 18.26 16.39
C TYR A 376 11.62 17.50 15.75
N VAL A 377 11.93 16.38 15.09
CA VAL A 377 11.00 15.43 14.51
C VAL A 377 11.02 14.13 15.31
N SER A 378 9.86 13.64 15.74
CA SER A 378 9.69 12.29 16.27
C SER A 378 8.97 11.42 15.23
N VAL A 379 9.16 10.11 15.20
CA VAL A 379 8.29 9.23 14.41
C VAL A 379 7.60 8.26 15.37
N PHE A 380 6.33 7.95 15.14
CA PHE A 380 5.64 6.91 15.90
C PHE A 380 4.92 5.95 14.95
N TYR A 381 4.64 4.74 15.40
CA TYR A 381 3.80 3.78 14.69
C TYR A 381 2.74 3.19 15.63
N ARG A 382 1.52 3.07 15.12
CA ARG A 382 0.39 2.42 15.78
C ARG A 382 -0.05 1.27 14.92
N ASP A 383 -0.02 0.04 15.41
CA ASP A 383 -0.52 -1.13 14.69
C ASP A 383 -1.94 -1.51 15.16
N SER A 384 -2.24 -1.28 16.43
CA SER A 384 -3.44 -1.77 17.11
C SER A 384 -4.39 -0.62 17.50
N GLN A 385 -5.32 -0.87 18.43
CA GLN A 385 -6.11 0.21 19.03
C GLN A 385 -5.37 0.98 20.13
N GLU A 386 -4.19 0.51 20.57
CA GLU A 386 -3.43 1.04 21.69
C GLU A 386 -2.70 2.37 21.36
N GLU A 387 -1.90 2.87 22.30
CA GLU A 387 -1.09 4.07 22.10
C GLU A 387 0.15 3.77 21.22
N PRO A 388 0.63 4.74 20.42
CA PRO A 388 1.63 4.50 19.38
C PRO A 388 3.05 4.37 19.94
N GLU A 389 3.83 3.42 19.41
CA GLU A 389 5.26 3.25 19.70
C GLU A 389 6.07 4.41 19.12
N ALA A 390 6.91 5.06 19.93
CA ALA A 390 7.86 6.08 19.46
C ALA A 390 9.09 5.43 18.80
N LEU A 391 9.17 5.51 17.47
CA LEU A 391 10.20 4.85 16.67
C LEU A 391 11.57 5.57 16.77
N TYR A 392 12.62 4.79 16.98
CA TYR A 392 13.99 5.30 17.07
C TYR A 392 14.57 5.57 15.68
N ILE A 393 14.83 6.83 15.34
CA ILE A 393 15.46 7.19 14.06
C ILE A 393 16.95 6.80 14.08
N PRO A 394 17.44 5.97 13.15
CA PRO A 394 18.84 5.53 13.11
C PRO A 394 19.81 6.71 13.17
N GLY A 395 20.75 6.68 14.12
CA GLY A 395 21.71 7.77 14.30
C GLY A 395 21.11 9.12 14.72
N CYS A 396 19.86 9.17 15.20
CA CYS A 396 19.22 10.42 15.67
C CYS A 396 18.34 10.26 16.93
N GLY A 397 17.73 9.08 17.14
CA GLY A 397 16.85 8.81 18.28
C GLY A 397 15.39 9.23 18.06
N THR A 398 14.58 9.18 19.12
CA THR A 398 13.13 9.46 19.06
C THR A 398 12.78 10.95 19.05
N ARG A 399 13.73 11.86 19.28
CA ARG A 399 13.55 13.33 19.23
C ARG A 399 14.62 13.95 18.30
N CYS A 400 14.53 13.70 17.00
CA CYS A 400 15.59 14.02 16.02
C CYS A 400 15.55 15.49 15.55
N PRO A 401 16.55 16.35 15.81
CA PRO A 401 16.51 17.77 15.44
C PRO A 401 16.19 17.99 13.96
N LEU A 402 15.28 18.92 13.61
CA LEU A 402 14.74 19.06 12.24
C LEU A 402 15.84 19.22 11.17
N ARG A 403 16.88 20.01 11.46
CA ARG A 403 18.05 20.17 10.58
C ARG A 403 18.78 18.83 10.32
N ARG A 404 18.92 17.99 11.35
CA ARG A 404 19.56 16.66 11.27
C ARG A 404 18.67 15.65 10.54
N MET A 405 17.36 15.74 10.70
CA MET A 405 16.38 14.95 9.93
C MET A 405 16.54 15.18 8.42
N VAL A 406 16.61 16.45 8.00
CA VAL A 406 16.81 16.83 6.58
C VAL A 406 18.15 16.31 6.05
N GLN A 407 19.25 16.53 6.79
CA GLN A 407 20.59 16.09 6.39
C GLN A 407 20.70 14.55 6.31
N PHE A 408 20.13 13.81 7.26
CA PHE A 408 20.27 12.36 7.32
C PHE A 408 19.55 11.62 6.17
N TYR A 409 18.53 12.26 5.58
CA TYR A 409 17.74 11.73 4.47
C TYR A 409 17.96 12.46 3.13
N GLU A 410 18.93 13.39 3.04
CA GLU A 410 19.20 14.18 1.83
C GLU A 410 19.39 13.32 0.57
N ASN A 411 20.08 12.18 0.68
CA ASN A 411 20.31 11.29 -0.45
C ASN A 411 19.08 10.48 -0.89
N ILE A 412 18.01 10.39 -0.08
CA ILE A 412 16.70 9.85 -0.50
C ILE A 412 15.69 10.95 -0.83
N ILE A 413 16.07 12.23 -0.79
CA ILE A 413 15.19 13.35 -1.15
C ILE A 413 15.59 13.86 -2.55
N PRO A 414 14.73 13.71 -3.58
CA PRO A 414 15.03 14.17 -4.93
C PRO A 414 15.08 15.70 -4.99
N ASP A 415 16.04 16.27 -5.72
CA ASP A 415 16.13 17.70 -6.00
C ASP A 415 15.05 18.09 -7.02
N ASP A 416 14.93 17.28 -8.08
CA ASP A 416 13.90 17.36 -9.09
C ASP A 416 13.56 15.92 -9.53
N TRP A 417 12.48 15.37 -8.97
CA TRP A 417 12.06 14.00 -9.27
C TRP A 417 11.76 13.83 -10.77
N GLU A 418 11.20 14.82 -11.46
CA GLU A 418 10.87 14.68 -12.89
C GLU A 418 12.10 14.60 -13.78
N ARG A 419 13.14 15.37 -13.47
CA ARG A 419 14.41 15.36 -14.19
C ARG A 419 15.22 14.11 -13.84
N GLU A 420 15.37 13.80 -12.56
CA GLU A 420 16.14 12.63 -12.10
C GLU A 420 15.53 11.31 -12.58
N CYS A 421 14.19 11.22 -12.61
CA CYS A 421 13.46 10.04 -13.05
C CYS A 421 13.62 9.73 -14.56
N ARG A 422 13.94 10.75 -15.38
CA ARG A 422 14.22 10.64 -16.81
C ARG A 422 15.70 10.42 -17.14
N ASN A 423 16.59 10.63 -16.17
CA ASN A 423 18.04 10.46 -16.36
C ASN A 423 18.42 9.00 -16.10
N VAL A 424 18.70 8.27 -17.17
CA VAL A 424 19.25 6.90 -17.19
C VAL A 424 20.56 6.93 -17.96
#